data_AF-A0A1I0QDV2-F1
#
_entry.id   AF-A0A1I0QDV2-F1
#
_cell.length_a   1.000
_cell.length_b   1.000
_cell.length_c   1.000
_cell.angle_alpha   90.00
_cell.angle_beta   90.00
_cell.angle_gamma   90.00
#
_symmetry.space_group_name_H-M   'P 1'
#
loop_
_entity.id
_entity.type
_entity.pdbx_description
1 polymer ?
#
loop_
_entity_poly.entity_id
_entity_poly.type
_entity_poly.pdbx_seq_one_letter_code
_entity_poly.pdbx_strand_id
1 'polypeptide(L)'
;MRKILLYLFIISASFISCNSTRPIQSNSFGQDYCSPTIPNVSVGFENLEEADYSRDSIFNKKLGLHEYLMASATGTLHSIDQLLTLTTEDSSLSTRILRLEKKSEIQQRISRFRTELDGLAAELDCQGERADQLASYLENLDQKRTKNLTIASVIVGSVTTVVTVILTNDNAQNIAGISGGLLSAGLSAMTINPKGKKMLFMHDRNLLHDIWYPQDKSLVYPGSVWYILSHKGFSNTEGSTLIESIKGRWKTFEIDDKNDINLLFNKGGSYTADLLHKRAGMLNQLQSTVRAINQDLDTFMDRLFQTL
;
A
#
# COMPACT_ATOMS: atom_id res chain seq x y z
N MET A 1 19.41 -42.51 -39.70
CA MET A 1 19.40 -41.03 -39.56
C MET A 1 18.00 -40.45 -39.32
N ARG A 2 17.00 -40.73 -40.17
CA ARG A 2 15.62 -40.19 -40.03
C ARG A 2 14.90 -40.51 -38.72
N LYS A 3 15.17 -41.67 -38.10
CA LYS A 3 14.58 -42.07 -36.80
C LYS A 3 15.19 -41.35 -35.59
N ILE A 4 16.48 -40.97 -35.64
CA ILE A 4 17.18 -40.29 -34.53
C ILE A 4 16.79 -38.80 -34.48
N LEU A 5 16.66 -38.16 -35.66
CA LEU A 5 16.12 -36.81 -35.78
C LEU A 5 14.67 -36.71 -35.28
N LEU A 6 13.85 -37.74 -35.50
CA LEU A 6 12.50 -37.82 -34.95
C LEU A 6 12.51 -37.91 -33.41
N TYR A 7 13.39 -38.71 -32.82
CA TYR A 7 13.50 -38.82 -31.35
C TYR A 7 13.99 -37.52 -30.70
N LEU A 8 14.98 -36.82 -31.29
CA LEU A 8 15.43 -35.51 -30.79
C LEU A 8 14.35 -34.43 -30.90
N PHE A 9 13.53 -34.46 -31.96
CA PHE A 9 12.41 -33.53 -32.14
C PHE A 9 11.24 -33.84 -31.20
N ILE A 10 10.99 -35.11 -30.89
CA ILE A 10 9.96 -35.52 -29.90
C ILE A 10 10.40 -35.15 -28.48
N ILE A 11 11.70 -35.29 -28.16
CA ILE A 11 12.24 -34.90 -26.85
C ILE A 11 12.19 -33.37 -26.69
N SER A 12 12.55 -32.59 -27.72
CA SER A 12 12.45 -31.11 -27.66
C SER A 12 11.00 -30.63 -27.59
N ALA A 13 10.06 -31.28 -28.30
CA ALA A 13 8.63 -30.98 -28.23
C ALA A 13 8.01 -31.35 -26.87
N SER A 14 8.54 -32.36 -26.17
CA SER A 14 8.04 -32.79 -24.85
C SER A 14 8.38 -31.81 -23.72
N PHE A 15 9.40 -30.95 -23.89
CA PHE A 15 9.71 -29.88 -22.93
C PHE A 15 8.89 -28.59 -23.14
N ILE A 16 8.13 -28.49 -24.24
CA ILE A 16 7.14 -27.43 -24.47
C ILE A 16 5.77 -27.90 -23.96
N SER A 17 5.74 -28.48 -22.75
CA SER A 17 4.46 -28.67 -22.07
C SER A 17 3.96 -27.29 -21.66
N CYS A 18 2.93 -26.82 -22.36
CA CYS A 18 2.19 -25.60 -22.05
C CYS A 18 1.39 -25.83 -20.75
N ASN A 19 2.09 -25.94 -19.62
CA ASN A 19 1.46 -25.93 -18.31
C ASN A 19 0.96 -24.51 -18.07
N SER A 20 -0.32 -24.27 -18.39
CA SER A 20 -1.09 -23.16 -17.86
C SER A 20 -1.02 -23.25 -16.34
N THR A 21 -0.11 -22.47 -15.74
CA THR A 21 0.04 -22.44 -14.29
C THR A 21 -1.17 -21.73 -13.73
N ARG A 22 -2.09 -22.48 -13.13
CA ARG A 22 -3.20 -21.90 -12.37
C ARG A 22 -2.60 -21.02 -11.27
N PRO A 23 -3.16 -19.82 -11.04
CA PRO A 23 -2.69 -18.96 -9.98
C PRO A 23 -2.85 -19.66 -8.63
N ILE A 24 -1.87 -19.47 -7.74
CA ILE A 24 -1.92 -19.94 -6.36
C ILE A 24 -3.04 -19.18 -5.65
N GLN A 25 -3.88 -19.82 -4.85
CA GLN A 25 -4.93 -19.10 -4.13
C GLN A 25 -4.35 -18.45 -2.87
N SER A 26 -4.62 -17.16 -2.65
CA SER A 26 -4.22 -16.49 -1.40
C SER A 26 -4.93 -17.07 -0.17
N ASN A 27 -6.14 -17.63 -0.34
CA ASN A 27 -6.95 -18.12 0.76
C ASN A 27 -6.31 -19.30 1.52
N SER A 28 -5.33 -20.00 0.92
CA SER A 28 -4.52 -21.00 1.63
C SER A 28 -3.60 -20.37 2.68
N PHE A 29 -3.41 -19.06 2.68
CA PHE A 29 -2.61 -18.29 3.63
C PHE A 29 -3.47 -17.56 4.68
N GLY A 30 -4.78 -17.84 4.73
CA GLY A 30 -5.70 -17.26 5.71
C GLY A 30 -6.63 -16.18 5.15
N GLN A 31 -7.76 -15.97 5.84
CA GLN A 31 -8.70 -14.85 5.64
C GLN A 31 -7.97 -13.51 5.83
N ASP A 32 -8.62 -12.39 5.46
CA ASP A 32 -8.06 -11.05 5.69
C ASP A 32 -7.95 -10.71 7.20
N TYR A 33 -6.84 -11.14 7.81
CA TYR A 33 -6.56 -11.02 9.25
C TYR A 33 -6.14 -9.61 9.68
N CYS A 34 -5.93 -8.71 8.73
CA CYS A 34 -5.56 -7.33 9.01
C CYS A 34 -6.78 -6.42 9.18
N SER A 35 -7.92 -6.80 8.61
CA SER A 35 -9.16 -6.02 8.73
C SER A 35 -9.65 -6.00 10.19
N PRO A 36 -10.12 -4.84 10.71
CA PRO A 36 -10.66 -4.77 12.05
C PRO A 36 -11.93 -5.61 12.17
N THR A 37 -12.14 -6.22 13.34
CA THR A 37 -13.31 -7.06 13.62
C THR A 37 -14.61 -6.27 13.73
N ILE A 38 -14.53 -4.95 13.91
CA ILE A 38 -15.65 -4.03 14.01
C ILE A 38 -15.39 -2.86 13.05
N PRO A 39 -16.39 -2.39 12.28
CA PRO A 39 -16.26 -1.21 11.44
C PRO A 39 -15.85 0.01 12.27
N ASN A 40 -14.94 0.83 11.74
CA ASN A 40 -14.49 2.05 12.41
C ASN A 40 -15.67 3.00 12.66
N VAL A 41 -15.97 3.27 13.93
CA VAL A 41 -16.96 4.27 14.34
C VAL A 41 -16.23 5.60 14.53
N SER A 42 -16.33 6.46 13.50
CA SER A 42 -15.73 7.80 13.49
C SER A 42 -16.05 8.59 14.75
N VAL A 43 -15.07 9.33 15.28
CA VAL A 43 -15.33 10.49 16.13
C VAL A 43 -16.30 11.40 15.36
N GLY A 44 -17.32 11.89 16.04
CA GLY A 44 -18.19 12.92 15.47
C GLY A 44 -17.33 14.13 15.13
N PHE A 45 -17.27 14.49 13.85
CA PHE A 45 -16.51 15.61 13.34
C PHE A 45 -17.46 16.55 12.56
N GLU A 46 -17.09 17.82 12.48
CA GLU A 46 -17.79 18.80 11.66
C GLU A 46 -17.06 18.94 10.31
N ASN A 47 -17.79 19.02 9.22
CA ASN A 47 -17.21 19.23 7.89
C ASN A 47 -17.22 20.73 7.60
N LEU A 48 -16.09 21.39 7.88
CA LEU A 48 -15.95 22.84 7.79
C LEU A 48 -15.05 23.25 6.62
N GLU A 49 -15.31 24.43 6.07
CA GLU A 49 -14.52 25.08 5.04
C GLU A 49 -13.79 26.32 5.59
N GLU A 50 -12.81 26.83 4.84
CA GLU A 50 -12.07 28.05 5.23
C GLU A 50 -12.99 29.28 5.42
N ALA A 51 -14.13 29.31 4.72
CA ALA A 51 -15.13 30.36 4.88
C ALA A 51 -15.80 30.34 6.26
N ASP A 52 -15.87 29.18 6.92
CA ASP A 52 -16.42 29.04 8.27
C ASP A 52 -15.51 29.69 9.31
N TYR A 53 -14.18 29.52 9.17
CA TYR A 53 -13.18 30.15 10.03
C TYR A 53 -13.29 31.67 10.05
N SER A 54 -13.52 32.30 8.89
CA SER A 54 -13.65 33.76 8.79
C SER A 54 -14.87 34.30 9.56
N ARG A 55 -15.88 33.46 9.82
CA ARG A 55 -17.09 33.81 10.57
C ARG A 55 -16.94 33.62 12.07
N ASP A 56 -15.98 32.82 12.51
CA ASP A 56 -15.74 32.55 13.93
C ASP A 56 -14.86 33.63 14.58
N SER A 57 -15.50 34.69 15.08
CA SER A 57 -14.82 35.85 15.65
C SER A 57 -14.04 35.60 16.95
N ILE A 58 -14.23 34.46 17.60
CA ILE A 58 -13.55 34.13 18.86
C ILE A 58 -12.33 33.28 18.57
N PHE A 59 -12.50 32.23 17.76
CA PHE A 59 -11.42 31.34 17.37
C PHE A 59 -10.39 32.07 16.50
N ASN A 60 -10.84 32.82 15.48
CA ASN A 60 -9.95 33.48 14.52
C ASN A 60 -9.08 34.61 15.10
N LYS A 61 -9.42 35.12 16.30
CA LYS A 61 -8.61 36.11 17.01
C LYS A 61 -7.50 35.49 17.85
N LYS A 62 -7.64 34.21 18.22
CA LYS A 62 -6.78 33.55 19.20
C LYS A 62 -5.99 32.38 18.62
N LEU A 63 -6.49 31.74 17.57
CA LEU A 63 -5.92 30.56 16.92
C LEU A 63 -6.02 30.74 15.40
N GLY A 64 -5.15 30.03 14.66
CA GLY A 64 -5.11 30.12 13.20
C GLY A 64 -6.11 29.17 12.52
N LEU A 65 -6.15 29.27 11.19
CA LEU A 65 -6.98 28.41 10.34
C LEU A 65 -6.67 26.92 10.53
N HIS A 66 -5.39 26.55 10.61
CA HIS A 66 -5.00 25.14 10.75
C HIS A 66 -5.50 24.55 12.08
N GLU A 67 -5.42 25.30 13.18
CA GLU A 67 -5.97 24.88 14.47
C GLU A 67 -7.51 24.76 14.43
N TYR A 68 -8.18 25.63 13.68
CA TYR A 68 -9.63 25.56 13.49
C TYR A 68 -10.05 24.29 12.75
N LEU A 69 -9.34 23.97 11.65
CA LEU A 69 -9.58 22.75 10.88
C LEU A 69 -9.28 21.50 11.72
N MET A 70 -8.23 21.52 12.55
CA MET A 70 -7.91 20.42 13.45
C MET A 70 -8.94 20.26 14.58
N ALA A 71 -9.44 21.36 15.13
CA ALA A 71 -10.53 21.35 16.09
C ALA A 71 -11.81 20.74 15.51
N SER A 72 -12.09 21.02 14.23
CA SER A 72 -13.18 20.40 13.47
C SER A 72 -13.00 18.89 13.31
N ALA A 73 -11.81 18.48 12.85
CA ALA A 73 -11.49 17.07 12.59
C ALA A 73 -11.56 16.21 13.86
N THR A 74 -11.15 16.78 15.00
CA THR A 74 -11.17 16.13 16.31
C THR A 74 -12.53 16.25 17.02
N GLY A 75 -13.48 17.02 16.46
CA GLY A 75 -14.78 17.29 17.07
C GLY A 75 -14.68 18.08 18.37
N THR A 76 -13.65 18.90 18.54
CA THR A 76 -13.36 19.68 19.76
C THR A 76 -13.74 21.15 19.64
N LEU A 77 -14.14 21.62 18.46
CA LEU A 77 -14.44 23.02 18.19
C LEU A 77 -15.36 23.65 19.24
N HIS A 78 -16.53 23.05 19.48
CA HIS A 78 -17.48 23.55 20.47
C HIS A 78 -16.91 23.64 21.89
N SER A 79 -16.14 22.64 22.33
CA SER A 79 -15.53 22.63 23.66
C SER A 79 -14.44 23.70 23.79
N ILE A 80 -13.71 23.98 22.71
CA ILE A 80 -12.71 25.04 22.65
C ILE A 80 -13.40 26.41 22.71
N ASP A 81 -14.45 26.64 21.94
CA ASP A 81 -15.21 27.89 21.98
C ASP A 81 -15.74 28.20 23.37
N GLN A 82 -16.36 27.20 24.01
CA GLN A 82 -16.81 27.31 25.39
C GLN A 82 -15.65 27.69 26.30
N LEU A 83 -14.49 27.04 26.16
CA LEU A 83 -13.33 27.33 26.98
C LEU A 83 -12.74 28.73 26.71
N LEU A 84 -12.77 29.23 25.49
CA LEU A 84 -12.30 30.56 25.11
C LEU A 84 -13.23 31.69 25.58
N THR A 85 -14.53 31.39 25.77
CA THR A 85 -15.53 32.32 26.32
C THR A 85 -15.51 32.42 27.85
N LEU A 86 -15.02 31.38 28.54
CA LEU A 86 -14.82 31.44 29.99
C LEU A 86 -13.70 32.44 30.30
N THR A 87 -14.05 33.58 30.89
CA THR A 87 -13.10 34.64 31.20
C THR A 87 -12.05 34.16 32.20
N THR A 88 -10.78 34.53 31.96
CA THR A 88 -9.68 34.25 32.90
C THR A 88 -9.77 35.10 34.17
N GLU A 89 -10.60 36.15 34.16
CA GLU A 89 -10.81 37.07 35.28
C GLU A 89 -11.75 36.52 36.35
N ASP A 90 -12.68 35.63 35.98
CA ASP A 90 -13.55 34.96 36.95
C ASP A 90 -12.81 33.78 37.60
N SER A 91 -12.29 34.03 38.80
CA SER A 91 -11.56 33.07 39.62
C SER A 91 -12.45 32.18 40.49
N SER A 92 -13.78 32.21 40.29
CA SER A 92 -14.71 31.38 41.05
C SER A 92 -14.40 29.88 40.92
N LEU A 93 -14.67 29.12 41.98
CA LEU A 93 -14.48 27.66 41.99
C LEU A 93 -15.29 26.99 40.86
N SER A 94 -16.50 27.48 40.59
CA SER A 94 -17.35 27.02 39.48
C SER A 94 -16.66 27.20 38.13
N THR A 95 -16.09 28.37 37.85
CA THR A 95 -15.42 28.64 36.58
C THR A 95 -14.15 27.81 36.44
N ARG A 96 -13.40 27.58 37.53
CA ARG A 96 -12.25 26.66 37.53
C ARG A 96 -12.64 25.22 37.21
N ILE A 97 -13.74 24.72 37.78
CA ILE A 97 -14.26 23.36 37.51
C ILE A 97 -14.69 23.24 36.05
N LEU A 98 -15.47 24.20 35.54
CA LEU A 98 -15.93 24.19 34.14
C LEU A 98 -14.75 24.21 33.15
N ARG A 99 -13.70 25.00 33.43
CA ARG A 99 -12.48 24.99 32.61
C ARG A 99 -11.80 23.63 32.59
N LEU A 100 -11.70 22.96 33.74
CA LEU A 100 -11.13 21.61 33.85
C LEU A 100 -11.98 20.57 33.10
N GLU A 101 -13.29 20.65 33.22
CA GLU A 101 -14.23 19.79 32.50
C GLU A 101 -14.05 19.92 30.98
N LYS A 102 -14.00 21.15 30.47
CA LYS A 102 -13.78 21.40 29.03
C LYS A 102 -12.41 20.94 28.55
N LYS A 103 -11.35 21.20 29.33
CA LYS A 103 -10.00 20.66 29.02
C LYS A 103 -10.01 19.12 28.98
N SER A 104 -10.73 18.47 29.89
CA SER A 104 -10.87 17.00 29.90
C SER A 104 -11.65 16.48 28.69
N GLU A 105 -12.76 17.13 28.32
CA GLU A 105 -13.54 16.77 27.13
C GLU A 105 -12.68 16.84 25.85
N ILE A 106 -11.91 17.93 25.68
CA ILE A 106 -10.98 18.12 24.56
C ILE A 106 -9.96 16.98 24.54
N GLN A 107 -9.32 16.68 25.67
CA GLN A 107 -8.33 15.60 25.78
C GLN A 107 -8.92 14.22 25.43
N GLN A 108 -10.13 13.92 25.88
CA GLN A 108 -10.80 12.65 25.59
C GLN A 108 -11.09 12.50 24.10
N ARG A 109 -11.59 13.56 23.45
CA ARG A 109 -11.87 13.56 22.00
C ARG A 109 -10.60 13.40 21.18
N ILE A 110 -9.53 14.10 21.55
CA ILE A 110 -8.22 14.00 20.90
C ILE A 110 -7.62 12.62 21.10
N SER A 111 -7.70 12.05 22.30
CA SER A 111 -7.23 10.68 22.57
C SER A 111 -7.98 9.63 21.75
N ARG A 112 -9.30 9.80 21.58
CA ARG A 112 -10.10 8.93 20.72
C ARG A 112 -9.68 9.05 19.26
N PHE A 113 -9.50 10.27 18.76
CA PHE A 113 -9.02 10.51 17.40
C PHE A 113 -7.63 9.90 17.16
N ARG A 114 -6.70 10.03 18.13
CA ARG A 114 -5.38 9.39 18.07
C ARG A 114 -5.48 7.87 17.96
N THR A 115 -6.40 7.26 18.71
CA THR A 115 -6.67 5.82 18.63
C THR A 115 -7.19 5.40 17.24
N GLU A 116 -8.00 6.24 16.58
CA GLU A 116 -8.44 6.00 15.20
C GLU A 116 -7.26 6.07 14.20
N LEU A 117 -6.38 7.06 14.35
CA LEU A 117 -5.17 7.17 13.53
C LEU A 117 -4.25 5.95 13.70
N ASP A 118 -3.99 5.56 14.95
CA ASP A 118 -3.12 4.45 15.28
C ASP A 118 -3.71 3.10 14.79
N GLY A 119 -5.01 2.90 14.95
CA GLY A 119 -5.72 1.73 14.43
C GLY A 119 -5.66 1.64 12.91
N LEU A 120 -5.91 2.75 12.20
CA LEU A 120 -5.81 2.80 10.74
C LEU A 120 -4.36 2.59 10.26
N ALA A 121 -3.37 3.19 10.94
CA ALA A 121 -1.97 3.02 10.60
C ALA A 121 -1.51 1.57 10.82
N ALA A 122 -1.98 0.90 11.88
CA ALA A 122 -1.71 -0.52 12.12
C ALA A 122 -2.34 -1.41 11.05
N GLU A 123 -3.56 -1.10 10.59
CA GLU A 123 -4.19 -1.83 9.49
C GLU A 123 -3.41 -1.66 8.18
N LEU A 124 -2.99 -0.44 7.84
CA LEU A 124 -2.19 -0.15 6.65
C LEU A 124 -0.85 -0.90 6.69
N ASP A 125 -0.16 -0.90 7.84
CA ASP A 125 1.08 -1.64 8.07
C ASP A 125 0.90 -3.14 7.83
N CYS A 126 -0.13 -3.72 8.46
CA CYS A 126 -0.43 -5.14 8.35
C CYS A 126 -0.74 -5.54 6.90
N GLN A 127 -1.53 -4.74 6.19
CA GLN A 127 -1.84 -5.02 4.78
C GLN A 127 -0.61 -4.86 3.88
N GLY A 128 0.26 -3.91 4.19
CA GLY A 128 1.54 -3.70 3.49
C GLY A 128 2.46 -4.91 3.65
N GLU A 129 2.70 -5.31 4.91
CA GLU A 129 3.53 -6.47 5.26
C GLU A 129 2.95 -7.76 4.70
N ARG A 130 1.62 -7.95 4.75
CA ARG A 130 0.95 -9.10 4.12
C ARG A 130 1.22 -9.16 2.63
N ALA A 131 1.12 -8.04 1.92
CA ALA A 131 1.41 -8.01 0.48
C ALA A 131 2.89 -8.34 0.22
N ASP A 132 3.82 -7.81 1.02
CA ASP A 132 5.26 -8.03 0.87
C ASP A 132 5.69 -9.48 1.17
N GLN A 133 5.07 -10.11 2.18
CA GLN A 133 5.28 -11.54 2.47
C GLN A 133 4.79 -12.44 1.35
N LEU A 134 3.62 -12.13 0.76
CA LEU A 134 3.12 -12.86 -0.40
C LEU A 134 4.00 -12.63 -1.63
N ALA A 135 4.54 -11.42 -1.80
CA ALA A 135 5.50 -11.11 -2.85
C ALA A 135 6.77 -11.96 -2.69
N SER A 136 7.40 -11.90 -1.51
CA SER A 136 8.57 -12.69 -1.14
C SER A 136 8.33 -14.20 -1.31
N TYR A 137 7.14 -14.68 -1.00
CA TYR A 137 6.76 -16.08 -1.24
C TYR A 137 6.76 -16.42 -2.73
N LEU A 138 6.13 -15.60 -3.58
CA LEU A 138 6.14 -15.79 -5.03
C LEU A 138 7.56 -15.71 -5.61
N GLU A 139 8.37 -14.77 -5.15
CA GLU A 139 9.76 -14.65 -5.56
C GLU A 139 10.56 -15.90 -5.20
N ASN A 140 10.40 -16.44 -3.99
CA ASN A 140 11.08 -17.67 -3.59
C ASN A 140 10.70 -18.87 -4.48
N LEU A 141 9.45 -18.95 -4.91
CA LEU A 141 9.00 -19.97 -5.87
C LEU A 141 9.65 -19.78 -7.24
N ASP A 142 9.76 -18.53 -7.70
CA ASP A 142 10.39 -18.21 -8.98
C ASP A 142 11.91 -18.40 -8.93
N GLN A 143 12.59 -17.99 -7.86
CA GLN A 143 14.02 -18.21 -7.64
C GLN A 143 14.38 -19.69 -7.67
N LYS A 144 13.57 -20.57 -7.06
CA LYS A 144 13.79 -22.02 -7.13
C LYS A 144 13.73 -22.55 -8.56
N ARG A 145 12.80 -22.04 -9.38
CA ARG A 145 12.68 -22.38 -10.79
C ARG A 145 13.88 -21.86 -11.59
N THR A 146 14.22 -20.59 -11.42
CA THR A 146 15.34 -19.92 -12.06
C THR A 146 16.66 -20.63 -11.74
N LYS A 147 16.89 -21.00 -10.47
CA LYS A 147 18.05 -21.81 -10.04
C LYS A 147 18.11 -23.16 -10.76
N ASN A 148 17.00 -23.88 -10.84
CA ASN A 148 16.95 -25.19 -11.52
C ASN A 148 17.20 -25.06 -13.03
N LEU A 149 16.67 -24.02 -13.68
CA LEU A 149 16.91 -23.74 -15.10
C LEU A 149 18.38 -23.39 -15.36
N THR A 150 18.99 -22.58 -14.49
CA THR A 150 20.43 -22.26 -14.58
C THR A 150 21.29 -23.51 -14.40
N ILE A 151 21.00 -24.35 -13.40
CA ILE A 151 21.72 -25.63 -13.22
C ILE A 151 21.58 -26.53 -14.45
N ALA A 152 20.37 -26.64 -15.01
CA ALA A 152 20.13 -27.42 -16.22
C ALA A 152 20.89 -26.86 -17.43
N SER A 153 20.92 -25.53 -17.61
CA SER A 153 21.67 -24.87 -18.67
C SER A 153 23.18 -25.14 -18.56
N VAL A 154 23.74 -25.05 -17.35
CA VAL A 154 25.16 -25.36 -17.08
C VAL A 154 25.45 -26.82 -17.41
N ILE A 155 24.65 -27.77 -16.91
CA ILE A 155 24.85 -29.20 -17.17
C ILE A 155 24.76 -29.50 -18.67
N VAL A 156 23.73 -28.99 -19.36
CA VAL A 156 23.56 -29.18 -20.80
C VAL A 156 24.74 -28.61 -21.58
N GLY A 157 25.17 -27.39 -21.24
CA GLY A 157 26.35 -26.77 -21.84
C GLY A 157 27.61 -27.61 -21.65
N SER A 158 27.89 -28.06 -20.42
CA SER A 158 29.07 -28.88 -20.11
C SER A 158 29.05 -30.24 -20.82
N VAL A 159 27.93 -30.96 -20.79
CA VAL A 159 27.78 -32.26 -21.46
C VAL A 159 27.92 -32.12 -22.98
N THR A 160 27.35 -31.06 -23.57
CA THR A 160 27.46 -30.79 -25.01
C THR A 160 28.92 -30.64 -25.43
N THR A 161 29.71 -29.86 -24.69
CA THR A 161 31.15 -29.67 -25.00
C THR A 161 31.91 -30.99 -24.97
N VAL A 162 31.69 -31.83 -23.95
CA VAL A 162 32.35 -33.14 -23.83
C VAL A 162 31.95 -34.07 -24.98
N VAL A 163 30.66 -34.16 -25.31
CA VAL A 163 30.16 -35.00 -26.41
C VAL A 163 30.72 -34.53 -27.75
N THR A 164 30.84 -33.22 -27.97
CA THR A 164 31.39 -32.65 -29.21
C THR A 164 32.89 -32.97 -29.38
N VAL A 165 33.65 -33.13 -28.29
CA VAL A 165 35.08 -33.51 -28.36
C VAL A 165 35.26 -35.01 -28.63
N ILE A 166 34.37 -35.87 -28.12
CA ILE A 166 34.48 -37.33 -28.25
C ILE A 166 33.98 -37.83 -29.62
N LEU A 167 33.07 -37.10 -30.27
CA LEU A 167 32.56 -37.46 -31.58
C LEU A 167 33.61 -37.18 -32.66
N THR A 168 34.06 -38.25 -33.33
CA THR A 168 35.03 -38.20 -34.43
C THR A 168 34.40 -37.98 -35.80
N ASN A 169 33.07 -37.99 -35.88
CA ASN A 169 32.31 -37.77 -37.12
C ASN A 169 31.82 -36.31 -37.17
N ASP A 170 32.31 -35.54 -38.15
CA ASP A 170 31.99 -34.13 -38.33
C ASP A 170 30.48 -33.83 -38.34
N ASN A 171 29.67 -34.69 -38.96
CA ASN A 171 28.21 -34.49 -39.00
C ASN A 171 27.58 -34.71 -37.61
N ALA A 172 28.02 -35.72 -36.86
CA ALA A 172 27.51 -35.98 -35.52
C ALA A 172 27.97 -34.89 -34.53
N GLN A 173 29.21 -34.43 -34.69
CA GLN A 173 29.82 -33.36 -33.90
C GLN A 173 29.09 -32.02 -34.11
N ASN A 174 28.84 -31.63 -35.36
CA ASN A 174 28.11 -30.40 -35.70
C ASN A 174 26.67 -30.43 -35.17
N ILE A 175 25.97 -31.57 -35.30
CA ILE A 175 24.61 -31.71 -34.77
C ILE A 175 24.60 -31.59 -33.24
N ALA A 176 25.54 -32.24 -32.54
CA ALA A 176 25.65 -32.17 -31.09
C ALA A 176 25.95 -30.74 -30.61
N GLY A 177 26.93 -30.07 -31.22
CA GLY A 177 27.31 -28.71 -30.87
C GLY A 177 26.19 -27.69 -31.09
N ILE A 178 25.53 -27.74 -32.26
CA ILE A 178 24.42 -26.81 -32.58
C ILE A 178 23.23 -27.06 -31.66
N SER A 179 22.83 -28.33 -31.45
CA SER A 179 21.65 -28.65 -30.63
C SER A 179 21.87 -28.28 -29.16
N GLY A 180 23.03 -28.60 -28.58
CA GLY A 180 23.32 -28.26 -27.20
C GLY A 180 23.54 -26.76 -26.97
N GLY A 181 24.15 -26.06 -27.94
CA GLY A 181 24.25 -24.59 -27.93
C GLY A 181 22.88 -23.92 -27.95
N LEU A 182 21.96 -24.38 -28.81
CA LEU A 182 20.60 -23.84 -28.88
C LEU A 182 19.79 -24.13 -27.62
N LEU A 183 19.91 -25.34 -27.05
CA LEU A 183 19.19 -25.75 -25.84
C LEU A 183 19.67 -24.97 -24.61
N SER A 184 20.98 -24.83 -24.42
CA SER A 184 21.56 -24.04 -23.33
C SER A 184 21.20 -22.56 -23.44
N ALA A 185 21.28 -21.97 -24.65
CA ALA A 185 20.84 -20.60 -24.89
C ALA A 185 19.33 -20.42 -24.60
N GLY A 186 18.50 -21.38 -25.00
CA GLY A 186 17.06 -21.38 -24.73
C GLY A 186 16.75 -21.45 -23.23
N LEU A 187 17.42 -22.33 -22.48
CA LEU A 187 17.27 -22.42 -21.02
C LEU A 187 17.71 -21.12 -20.33
N SER A 188 18.83 -20.54 -20.75
CA SER A 188 19.32 -19.25 -20.24
C SER A 188 18.36 -18.10 -20.55
N ALA A 189 17.74 -18.08 -21.74
CA ALA A 189 16.73 -17.08 -22.08
C ALA A 189 15.47 -17.18 -21.21
N MET A 190 15.06 -18.41 -20.81
CA MET A 190 13.94 -18.62 -19.88
C MET A 190 14.23 -18.13 -18.45
N THR A 191 15.50 -18.04 -18.07
CA THR A 191 15.96 -17.46 -16.79
C THR A 191 15.86 -15.93 -16.78
N ILE A 192 16.01 -15.28 -17.95
CA ILE A 192 15.99 -13.81 -18.08
C ILE A 192 14.56 -13.24 -18.02
N ASN A 193 13.58 -13.98 -18.55
CA ASN A 193 12.16 -13.56 -18.51
C ASN A 193 11.29 -14.71 -17.98
N PRO A 194 11.39 -15.02 -16.67
CA PRO A 194 10.51 -16.00 -16.08
C PRO A 194 9.08 -15.46 -16.19
N LYS A 195 8.19 -16.20 -16.87
CA LYS A 195 6.75 -16.03 -16.68
C LYS A 195 6.47 -16.38 -15.22
N GLY A 196 6.55 -15.36 -14.37
CA GLY A 196 6.57 -15.49 -12.91
C GLY A 196 5.31 -16.15 -12.38
N LYS A 197 5.42 -16.76 -11.20
CA LYS A 197 4.25 -17.32 -10.51
C LYS A 197 3.28 -16.20 -10.18
N LYS A 198 2.00 -16.52 -10.30
CA LYS A 198 0.92 -15.61 -9.96
C LYS A 198 0.10 -16.15 -8.80
N MET A 199 -0.44 -15.24 -8.00
CA MET A 199 -1.37 -15.53 -6.92
C MET A 199 -2.70 -14.83 -7.17
N LEU A 200 -3.82 -15.52 -6.95
CA LEU A 200 -5.11 -14.88 -6.84
C LEU A 200 -5.18 -14.20 -5.46
N PHE A 201 -5.23 -12.87 -5.44
CA PHE A 201 -5.27 -12.05 -4.24
C PHE A 201 -6.42 -11.05 -4.34
N MET A 202 -7.40 -11.19 -3.46
CA MET A 202 -8.65 -10.42 -3.46
C MET A 202 -8.70 -9.46 -2.27
N HIS A 203 -9.36 -8.32 -2.47
CA HIS A 203 -9.53 -7.27 -1.46
C HIS A 203 -11.01 -7.10 -1.15
N ASP A 204 -11.46 -7.62 -0.01
CA ASP A 204 -12.81 -7.35 0.49
C ASP A 204 -12.93 -5.91 0.97
N ARG A 205 -11.89 -5.42 1.67
CA ARG A 205 -11.72 -4.03 2.08
C ARG A 205 -10.44 -3.45 1.48
N ASN A 206 -10.58 -2.65 0.42
CA ASN A 206 -9.42 -2.07 -0.27
C ASN A 206 -9.15 -0.62 0.17
N LEU A 207 -8.19 -0.45 1.07
CA LEU A 207 -7.71 0.85 1.54
C LEU A 207 -7.23 1.78 0.42
N LEU A 208 -6.75 1.24 -0.70
CA LEU A 208 -6.28 2.06 -1.81
C LEU A 208 -7.43 2.60 -2.69
N HIS A 209 -8.62 2.01 -2.61
CA HIS A 209 -9.74 2.33 -3.51
C HIS A 209 -10.14 3.79 -3.40
N ASP A 210 -10.49 4.24 -2.20
CA ASP A 210 -11.03 5.59 -1.99
C ASP A 210 -9.96 6.66 -2.25
N ILE A 211 -8.68 6.36 -2.06
CA ILE A 211 -7.58 7.27 -2.41
C ILE A 211 -7.49 7.45 -3.93
N TRP A 212 -7.68 6.37 -4.69
CA TRP A 212 -7.61 6.41 -6.14
C TRP A 212 -8.90 6.96 -6.78
N TYR A 213 -10.06 6.58 -6.25
CA TYR A 213 -11.40 7.03 -6.65
C TYR A 213 -12.02 7.83 -5.50
N PRO A 214 -11.55 9.08 -5.26
CA PRO A 214 -12.04 9.89 -4.15
C PRO A 214 -13.54 10.14 -4.29
N GLN A 215 -14.23 9.99 -3.16
CA GLN A 215 -15.65 10.26 -2.99
C GLN A 215 -15.83 11.32 -1.90
N ASP A 216 -17.00 11.95 -1.85
CA ASP A 216 -17.31 12.94 -0.80
C ASP A 216 -17.20 12.34 0.61
N LYS A 217 -17.52 11.05 0.74
CA LYS A 217 -17.37 10.28 1.98
C LYS A 217 -16.67 8.96 1.68
N SER A 218 -15.68 8.63 2.48
CA SER A 218 -15.03 7.33 2.39
C SER A 218 -15.90 6.22 2.98
N LEU A 219 -15.83 5.04 2.36
CA LEU A 219 -16.45 3.81 2.85
C LEU A 219 -15.51 2.99 3.74
N VAL A 220 -14.19 3.27 3.69
CA VAL A 220 -13.16 2.49 4.40
C VAL A 220 -12.44 3.29 5.49
N TYR A 221 -12.29 4.61 5.33
CA TYR A 221 -11.64 5.50 6.28
C TYR A 221 -12.62 6.08 7.30
N PRO A 222 -12.22 6.30 8.57
CA PRO A 222 -12.98 7.12 9.50
C PRO A 222 -13.21 8.52 8.92
N GLY A 223 -14.38 9.11 9.17
CA GLY A 223 -14.76 10.39 8.55
C GLY A 223 -13.85 11.55 8.96
N SER A 224 -13.44 11.58 10.23
CA SER A 224 -12.45 12.52 10.80
C SER A 224 -11.12 12.48 10.03
N VAL A 225 -10.60 11.28 9.78
CA VAL A 225 -9.34 11.07 9.05
C VAL A 225 -9.52 11.39 7.57
N TRP A 226 -10.64 10.97 6.96
CA TRP A 226 -10.95 11.27 5.57
C TRP A 226 -11.01 12.77 5.30
N TYR A 227 -11.65 13.52 6.21
CA TYR A 227 -11.69 14.98 6.17
C TYR A 227 -10.27 15.56 6.07
N ILE A 228 -9.35 15.19 6.97
CA ILE A 228 -7.95 15.65 6.91
C ILE A 228 -7.29 15.30 5.58
N LEU A 229 -7.43 14.05 5.11
CA LEU A 229 -6.81 13.58 3.87
C LEU A 229 -7.32 14.33 2.62
N SER A 230 -8.60 14.72 2.64
CA SER A 230 -9.32 15.36 1.53
C SER A 230 -9.32 16.88 1.57
N HIS A 231 -8.81 17.50 2.63
CA HIS A 231 -8.88 18.96 2.80
C HIS A 231 -7.53 19.62 2.52
N LYS A 232 -7.53 20.73 1.79
CA LYS A 232 -6.31 21.39 1.29
C LYS A 232 -5.46 22.01 2.40
N GLY A 233 -6.10 22.47 3.47
CA GLY A 233 -5.44 23.07 4.65
C GLY A 233 -4.52 22.14 5.46
N PHE A 234 -4.47 20.85 5.12
CA PHE A 234 -3.54 19.88 5.73
C PHE A 234 -2.42 19.43 4.77
N SER A 235 -2.40 19.94 3.55
CA SER A 235 -1.36 19.60 2.58
C SER A 235 -0.21 20.59 2.62
N ASN A 236 1.02 20.07 2.57
CA ASN A 236 2.23 20.87 2.35
C ASN A 236 2.43 21.28 0.89
N THR A 237 1.56 20.82 -0.02
CA THR A 237 1.60 21.16 -1.44
C THR A 237 0.46 22.14 -1.73
N GLU A 238 0.83 23.32 -2.23
CA GLU A 238 -0.11 24.41 -2.45
C GLU A 238 -1.22 24.00 -3.42
N GLY A 239 -2.47 24.24 -3.01
CA GLY A 239 -3.65 24.01 -3.83
C GLY A 239 -4.08 22.54 -3.99
N SER A 240 -3.35 21.58 -3.42
CA SER A 240 -3.69 20.15 -3.45
C SER A 240 -4.01 19.59 -2.07
N THR A 241 -4.68 18.44 -2.05
CA THR A 241 -4.96 17.63 -0.85
C THR A 241 -3.86 16.60 -0.61
N LEU A 242 -3.84 15.98 0.57
CA LEU A 242 -2.93 14.86 0.83
C LEU A 242 -3.21 13.69 -0.12
N ILE A 243 -4.48 13.41 -0.42
CA ILE A 243 -4.91 12.39 -1.39
C ILE A 243 -4.31 12.67 -2.78
N GLU A 244 -4.44 13.89 -3.28
CA GLU A 244 -3.90 14.26 -4.59
C GLU A 244 -2.38 14.13 -4.63
N SER A 245 -1.69 14.54 -3.56
CA SER A 245 -0.24 14.42 -3.42
C SER A 245 0.22 12.94 -3.40
N ILE A 246 -0.47 12.06 -2.66
CA ILE A 246 -0.21 10.62 -2.64
C ILE A 246 -0.44 10.00 -4.02
N LYS A 247 -1.60 10.29 -4.63
CA LYS A 247 -1.95 9.78 -5.95
C LYS A 247 -0.97 10.23 -7.03
N GLY A 248 -0.43 11.45 -6.92
CA GLY A 248 0.65 11.97 -7.76
C GLY A 248 1.94 11.15 -7.66
N ARG A 249 2.34 10.76 -6.44
CA ARG A 249 3.50 9.87 -6.23
C ARG A 249 3.27 8.49 -6.83
N TRP A 250 2.09 7.89 -6.64
CA TRP A 250 1.81 6.56 -7.20
C TRP A 250 1.81 6.54 -8.72
N LYS A 251 1.25 7.57 -9.36
CA LYS A 251 1.31 7.72 -10.82
C LYS A 251 2.75 7.83 -11.36
N THR A 252 3.66 8.38 -10.55
CA THR A 252 5.04 8.60 -10.95
C THR A 252 5.92 7.38 -10.69
N PHE A 253 5.74 6.72 -9.54
CA PHE A 253 6.69 5.73 -9.03
C PHE A 253 6.15 4.30 -8.95
N GLU A 254 4.84 4.11 -8.80
CA GLU A 254 4.25 2.80 -8.49
C GLU A 254 3.47 2.21 -9.68
N ILE A 255 2.91 3.07 -10.55
CA ILE A 255 2.03 2.68 -11.66
C ILE A 255 2.73 2.96 -12.98
N ASP A 256 3.13 1.89 -13.64
CA ASP A 256 3.72 1.87 -14.99
C ASP A 256 2.77 1.23 -16.02
N ASP A 257 1.99 0.22 -15.63
CA ASP A 257 0.95 -0.42 -16.46
C ASP A 257 -0.47 -0.01 -16.05
N LYS A 258 -1.29 0.38 -17.04
CA LYS A 258 -2.73 0.65 -16.83
C LYS A 258 -3.51 -0.58 -16.37
N ASN A 259 -3.03 -1.78 -16.69
CA ASN A 259 -3.67 -3.02 -16.25
C ASN A 259 -3.59 -3.20 -14.72
N ASP A 260 -2.56 -2.64 -14.08
CA ASP A 260 -2.34 -2.73 -12.63
C ASP A 260 -3.41 -1.96 -11.85
N ILE A 261 -3.93 -0.87 -12.43
CA ILE A 261 -4.94 0.00 -11.79
C ILE A 261 -6.17 -0.81 -11.34
N ASN A 262 -6.70 -1.68 -12.22
CA ASN A 262 -7.90 -2.44 -11.88
C ASN A 262 -7.63 -3.46 -10.76
N LEU A 263 -6.44 -4.06 -10.74
CA LEU A 263 -6.05 -5.02 -9.72
C LEU A 263 -5.85 -4.30 -8.38
N LEU A 264 -5.05 -3.23 -8.37
CA LEU A 264 -4.64 -2.50 -7.17
C LEU A 264 -5.78 -1.77 -6.48
N PHE A 265 -6.69 -1.15 -7.24
CA PHE A 265 -7.68 -0.22 -6.69
C PHE A 265 -9.10 -0.79 -6.65
N ASN A 266 -9.40 -1.95 -7.23
CA ASN A 266 -10.72 -2.58 -7.11
C ASN A 266 -10.67 -3.85 -6.23
N LYS A 267 -11.34 -4.94 -6.63
CA LYS A 267 -11.50 -6.15 -5.81
C LYS A 267 -10.28 -7.07 -5.80
N GLY A 268 -9.20 -6.73 -6.49
CA GLY A 268 -8.04 -7.60 -6.68
C GLY A 268 -8.17 -8.54 -7.88
N GLY A 269 -7.37 -9.60 -7.89
CA GLY A 269 -7.28 -10.53 -9.03
C GLY A 269 -5.97 -11.30 -9.03
N SER A 270 -5.37 -11.53 -10.21
CA SER A 270 -4.13 -12.29 -10.33
C SER A 270 -2.90 -11.38 -10.22
N TYR A 271 -2.17 -11.50 -9.13
CA TYR A 271 -0.99 -10.73 -8.79
C TYR A 271 0.32 -11.45 -9.13
N THR A 272 1.32 -10.69 -9.56
CA THR A 272 2.74 -11.07 -9.57
C THR A 272 3.41 -10.58 -8.28
N ALA A 273 4.65 -11.02 -8.02
CA ALA A 273 5.46 -10.49 -6.91
C ALA A 273 5.64 -8.96 -7.02
N ASP A 274 6.01 -8.46 -8.20
CA ASP A 274 6.15 -7.03 -8.48
C ASP A 274 4.90 -6.22 -8.11
N LEU A 275 3.72 -6.69 -8.52
CA LEU A 275 2.47 -6.00 -8.22
C LEU A 275 2.12 -6.01 -6.72
N LEU A 276 2.54 -7.06 -6.00
CA LEU A 276 2.39 -7.13 -4.55
C LEU A 276 3.34 -6.14 -3.85
N HIS A 277 4.59 -6.03 -4.29
CA HIS A 277 5.53 -5.01 -3.79
C HIS A 277 5.03 -3.59 -4.05
N LYS A 278 4.52 -3.29 -5.25
CA LYS A 278 3.85 -2.01 -5.56
C LYS A 278 2.71 -1.72 -4.60
N ARG A 279 1.85 -2.72 -4.33
CA ARG A 279 0.76 -2.58 -3.36
C ARG A 279 1.28 -2.30 -1.95
N ALA A 280 2.30 -3.02 -1.51
CA ALA A 280 2.93 -2.81 -0.21
C ALA A 280 3.52 -1.40 -0.09
N GLY A 281 4.24 -0.93 -1.11
CA GLY A 281 4.77 0.43 -1.19
C GLY A 281 3.69 1.50 -1.07
N MET A 282 2.59 1.37 -1.80
CA MET A 282 1.45 2.29 -1.71
C MET A 282 0.80 2.31 -0.32
N LEU A 283 0.62 1.15 0.31
CA LEU A 283 0.07 1.05 1.67
C LEU A 283 1.01 1.69 2.71
N ASN A 284 2.33 1.47 2.59
CA ASN A 284 3.33 2.08 3.48
C ASN A 284 3.41 3.60 3.32
N GLN A 285 3.23 4.12 2.10
CA GLN A 285 3.14 5.57 1.85
C GLN A 285 1.89 6.18 2.52
N LEU A 286 0.74 5.49 2.49
CA LEU A 286 -0.46 5.93 3.19
C LEU A 286 -0.28 5.87 4.70
N GLN A 287 0.28 4.78 5.23
CA GLN A 287 0.58 4.62 6.65
C GLN A 287 1.45 5.78 7.15
N SER A 288 2.50 6.13 6.40
CA SER A 288 3.38 7.25 6.72
C SER A 288 2.63 8.58 6.75
N THR A 289 1.69 8.78 5.81
CA THR A 289 0.84 9.98 5.77
C THR A 289 -0.12 10.04 6.96
N VAL A 290 -0.77 8.93 7.31
CA VAL A 290 -1.68 8.84 8.47
C VAL A 290 -0.90 9.08 9.77
N ARG A 291 0.30 8.51 9.91
CA ARG A 291 1.16 8.73 11.09
C ARG A 291 1.60 10.20 11.22
N ALA A 292 1.82 10.90 10.11
CA ALA A 292 2.20 12.31 10.14
C ALA A 292 1.09 13.21 10.73
N ILE A 293 -0.19 12.81 10.63
CA ILE A 293 -1.30 13.55 11.27
C ILE A 293 -1.11 13.62 12.79
N ASN A 294 -0.48 12.63 13.43
CA ASN A 294 -0.16 12.72 14.86
C ASN A 294 0.78 13.89 15.18
N GLN A 295 1.69 14.26 14.28
CA GLN A 295 2.57 15.41 14.47
C GLN A 295 1.80 16.73 14.38
N ASP A 296 0.85 16.83 13.46
CA ASP A 296 -0.06 17.99 13.37
C ASP A 296 -0.92 18.09 14.63
N LEU A 297 -1.40 16.95 15.14
CA LEU A 297 -2.21 16.87 16.35
C LEU A 297 -1.42 17.30 17.61
N ASP A 298 -0.17 16.88 17.73
CA ASP A 298 0.72 17.31 18.82
C ASP A 298 0.99 18.82 18.75
N THR A 299 1.24 19.35 17.53
CA THR A 299 1.43 20.80 17.31
C THR A 299 0.18 21.60 17.65
N PHE A 300 -1.00 21.11 17.27
CA PHE A 300 -2.29 21.69 17.61
C PHE A 300 -2.49 21.75 19.13
N MET A 301 -2.20 20.66 19.83
CA MET A 301 -2.32 20.59 21.29
C MET A 301 -1.41 21.59 22.00
N ASP A 302 -0.16 21.68 21.58
CA ASP A 302 0.81 22.62 22.15
C ASP A 302 0.35 24.07 21.99
N ARG A 303 -0.10 24.44 20.77
CA ARG A 303 -0.62 25.79 20.50
C ARG A 303 -1.89 26.09 21.28
N LEU A 304 -2.83 25.13 21.31
CA LEU A 304 -4.09 25.27 22.03
C LEU A 304 -3.85 25.57 23.52
N PHE A 305 -2.98 24.81 24.18
CA PHE A 305 -2.72 25.02 25.62
C PHE A 305 -1.85 26.24 25.93
N GLN A 306 -1.02 26.70 24.99
CA GLN A 306 -0.31 27.98 25.14
C GLN A 306 -1.28 29.17 25.10
N THR A 307 -2.36 29.07 24.33
CA THR A 307 -3.38 30.12 24.19
C THR A 307 -4.43 30.12 25.34
N LEU A 308 -4.52 29.05 26.14
CA LEU A 308 -5.60 28.76 27.13
C LEU A 308 -5.23 28.81 28.62
#